data_AF-A0A0L0HPM4-F1
#
_entry.id   AF-A0A0L0HPM4-F1
#
_cell.length_a   1.000
_cell.length_b   1.000
_cell.length_c   1.000
_cell.angle_alpha   90.00
_cell.angle_beta   90.00
_cell.angle_gamma   90.00
#
_symmetry.space_group_name_H-M   'P 1'
#
loop_
_entity.id
_entity.type
_entity.pdbx_description
1 polymer ?
#
loop_
_entity_poly.entity_id
_entity_poly.type
_entity_poly.pdbx_seq_one_letter_code
_entity_poly.pdbx_strand_id
1 'polypeptide(L)'
;MTAINPALSFPREPPLPPIRGILGTETGDSGRNSVTRQSTPFRPSTFNQDPVGTSTDNTGFSSKLTNVEAQRIMSVLVEAQRKVQLVGLLPDVMDRRMATVFSGDTFTAITEIRQLEDKYNALLESNEDDSPNRVSVASELKDTSRQIRQATRSLVRHFLQNPAATSKLRYLKSTKLPSVAKFEQLLQEVKMLVYERLGTTVEEERAKQDQLSIIIAKEQKTSNEVKALREELDKARKERTTDINKKNEIIRRLKEELREIKQQAEETTKRLEARSKQKEDSDIQQFRDRETALKQETTNLKSQLEELVKRNGEEEAQLRKRKFKIESEVENWIHKYDQDMDEKQTELEDITAIYLEEKAQLDELTARHSELRKEYEAIMEERRVEEEKEKEREKELRRQMHAAVRIQAWFRGYRVRRDLLKKRKTNTAKKGAKVKGKGKKK
;
A
#
# COMPACT_ATOMS: atom_id res chain seq x y z
N MET A 1 -13.96 -14.97 -29.57
CA MET A 1 -12.61 -14.98 -30.19
C MET A 1 -11.98 -13.61 -30.06
N THR A 2 -11.20 -13.35 -29.01
CA THR A 2 -10.10 -12.37 -29.04
C THR A 2 -9.10 -12.79 -27.98
N ALA A 3 -7.88 -13.16 -28.38
CA ALA A 3 -6.83 -13.57 -27.45
C ALA A 3 -5.75 -12.49 -27.41
N ILE A 4 -5.43 -11.97 -26.22
CA ILE A 4 -4.31 -11.04 -26.01
C ILE A 4 -3.56 -11.43 -24.72
N ASN A 5 -2.45 -12.14 -24.92
CA ASN A 5 -1.22 -12.22 -24.12
C ASN A 5 -1.25 -12.01 -22.59
N PRO A 6 -1.02 -13.08 -21.80
CA PRO A 6 -0.51 -13.00 -20.42
C PRO A 6 1.03 -13.02 -20.43
N ALA A 7 1.69 -11.89 -20.73
CA ALA A 7 3.14 -11.85 -20.90
C ALA A 7 3.82 -10.55 -20.38
N LEU A 8 3.67 -10.29 -19.08
CA LEU A 8 4.55 -9.35 -18.34
C LEU A 8 5.00 -10.00 -17.02
N SER A 9 5.81 -11.05 -17.13
CA SER A 9 6.56 -11.58 -16.00
C SER A 9 7.74 -10.65 -15.70
N PHE A 10 7.66 -9.88 -14.63
CA PHE A 10 8.82 -9.16 -14.11
C PHE A 10 9.95 -10.16 -13.78
N PRO A 11 11.22 -9.85 -14.10
CA PRO A 11 12.33 -10.72 -13.73
C PRO A 11 12.40 -10.80 -12.20
N ARG A 12 12.31 -12.01 -11.65
CA ARG A 12 12.59 -12.24 -10.23
C ARG A 12 14.07 -11.94 -9.99
N GLU A 13 14.36 -10.96 -9.15
CA GLU A 13 15.72 -10.73 -8.66
C GLU A 13 16.25 -12.02 -8.01
N PRO A 14 17.53 -12.38 -8.22
CA PRO A 14 18.12 -13.53 -7.55
C PRO A 14 18.18 -13.25 -6.03
N PRO A 15 17.90 -14.26 -5.18
CA PRO A 15 17.93 -14.06 -3.73
C PRO A 15 19.34 -13.68 -3.27
N LEU A 16 19.42 -12.65 -2.43
CA LEU A 16 20.68 -12.24 -1.80
C LEU A 16 21.31 -13.41 -1.02
N PRO A 17 22.64 -13.59 -1.08
CA PRO A 17 23.32 -14.66 -0.38
C PRO A 17 23.11 -14.54 1.14
N PRO A 18 23.02 -15.65 1.88
CA PRO A 18 22.65 -15.63 3.29
C PRO A 18 23.71 -14.91 4.13
N ILE A 19 23.25 -13.96 4.95
CA ILE A 19 24.08 -13.32 5.98
C ILE A 19 24.51 -14.41 6.96
N ARG A 20 25.81 -14.75 6.92
CA ARG A 20 26.41 -15.83 7.71
C ARG A 20 26.46 -15.44 9.19
N GLY A 21 25.38 -15.72 9.92
CA GLY A 21 25.37 -15.62 11.36
C GLY A 21 26.39 -16.57 11.97
N ILE A 22 27.37 -16.03 12.68
CA ILE A 22 28.28 -16.81 13.52
C ILE A 22 27.83 -16.64 14.98
N LEU A 23 26.89 -17.49 15.37
CA LEU A 23 26.70 -17.89 16.76
C LEU A 23 27.36 -19.26 16.90
N GLY A 24 28.44 -19.32 17.67
CA GLY A 24 29.22 -20.52 17.92
C GLY A 24 29.93 -20.38 19.26
N THR A 25 29.37 -21.04 20.27
CA THR A 25 29.89 -21.11 21.64
C THR A 25 30.81 -22.33 21.80
N GLU A 26 31.69 -22.28 22.83
CA GLU A 26 32.48 -23.42 23.36
C GLU A 26 33.63 -23.95 22.47
N THR A 27 34.70 -24.62 22.95
CA THR A 27 35.45 -24.70 24.24
C THR A 27 36.84 -25.32 23.94
N GLY A 28 37.86 -25.16 24.82
CA GLY A 28 39.14 -25.93 24.79
C GLY A 28 40.16 -25.49 23.73
N ASP A 29 41.26 -24.80 24.06
CA ASP A 29 42.51 -25.29 24.67
C ASP A 29 43.44 -26.10 23.72
N SER A 30 44.53 -25.47 23.26
CA SER A 30 45.92 -25.94 23.49
C SER A 30 47.00 -25.17 22.69
N GLY A 31 48.05 -24.71 23.39
CA GLY A 31 49.45 -24.84 22.97
C GLY A 31 50.13 -23.84 21.99
N ARG A 32 50.90 -22.90 22.56
CA ARG A 32 52.19 -22.31 22.03
C ARG A 32 52.11 -21.45 20.74
N ASN A 33 52.90 -20.39 20.51
CA ASN A 33 54.03 -19.82 21.26
C ASN A 33 54.21 -18.30 20.96
N SER A 34 54.88 -17.58 21.88
CA SER A 34 55.66 -16.33 21.68
C SER A 34 55.08 -15.15 20.86
N VAL A 35 54.71 -14.04 21.53
CA VAL A 35 55.46 -12.75 21.49
C VAL A 35 55.36 -12.08 22.87
N THR A 36 56.47 -11.50 23.33
CA THR A 36 56.69 -11.02 24.71
C THR A 36 55.97 -9.70 25.01
N ARG A 37 55.06 -9.70 26.00
CA ARG A 37 54.71 -8.49 26.78
C ARG A 37 55.82 -8.21 27.80
N GLN A 38 56.04 -6.94 28.15
CA GLN A 38 56.21 -6.59 29.56
C GLN A 38 55.85 -5.13 29.87
N SER A 39 54.63 -4.94 30.35
CA SER A 39 54.21 -3.77 31.13
C SER A 39 54.62 -3.99 32.59
N THR A 40 55.36 -3.05 33.19
CA THR A 40 55.77 -3.11 34.61
C THR A 40 54.75 -2.44 35.54
N PRO A 41 54.06 -3.17 36.43
CA PRO A 41 53.32 -2.57 37.53
C PRO A 41 54.22 -2.37 38.75
N PHE A 42 54.08 -1.21 39.42
CA PHE A 42 54.69 -0.95 40.72
C PHE A 42 54.19 -1.95 41.77
N ARG A 43 55.09 -2.57 42.54
CA ARG A 43 54.76 -3.24 43.81
C ARG A 43 55.86 -2.95 44.84
N PRO A 44 55.54 -2.70 46.13
CA PRO A 44 56.54 -2.29 47.11
C PRO A 44 57.51 -3.42 47.46
N SER A 45 58.77 -3.07 47.72
CA SER A 45 59.79 -3.99 48.19
C SER A 45 59.43 -4.53 49.59
N THR A 46 59.00 -5.79 49.64
CA THR A 46 58.89 -6.52 50.90
C THR A 46 60.27 -6.88 51.42
N PHE A 47 60.55 -6.46 52.65
CA PHE A 47 61.60 -7.01 53.51
C PHE A 47 61.63 -8.54 53.39
N ASN A 48 62.77 -9.11 53.04
CA ASN A 48 63.05 -10.51 53.31
C ASN A 48 64.43 -10.60 53.94
N GLN A 49 64.47 -11.11 55.17
CA GLN A 49 65.70 -11.30 55.93
C GLN A 49 66.25 -12.68 55.60
N ASP A 50 67.44 -12.72 54.99
CA ASP A 50 68.27 -13.93 54.98
C ASP A 50 69.35 -13.84 56.06
N PRO A 51 69.79 -14.97 56.64
CA PRO A 51 70.36 -14.99 57.98
C PRO A 51 71.78 -14.42 58.04
N VAL A 52 72.08 -13.80 59.19
CA VAL A 52 73.38 -13.18 59.51
C VAL A 52 74.48 -14.23 59.55
N GLY A 53 75.17 -14.40 58.42
CA GLY A 53 76.46 -15.08 58.34
C GLY A 53 77.50 -14.28 59.11
N THR A 54 77.99 -14.83 60.22
CA THR A 54 79.04 -14.23 61.03
C THR A 54 80.38 -14.18 60.30
N SER A 55 81.19 -13.17 60.62
CA SER A 55 82.52 -12.85 60.09
C SER A 55 82.56 -12.20 58.69
N THR A 56 82.65 -10.86 58.70
CA THR A 56 83.14 -10.05 57.58
C THR A 56 84.35 -9.25 58.05
N ASP A 57 85.41 -9.26 57.24
CA ASP A 57 86.69 -8.63 57.59
C ASP A 57 86.62 -7.10 57.59
N ASN A 58 86.75 -6.51 58.78
CA ASN A 58 86.82 -5.06 58.97
C ASN A 58 88.07 -4.41 58.33
N THR A 59 89.02 -5.19 57.81
CA THR A 59 90.24 -4.71 57.14
C THR A 59 90.00 -4.26 55.69
N GLY A 60 88.91 -4.69 55.05
CA GLY A 60 88.68 -4.49 53.61
C GLY A 60 88.21 -3.10 53.16
N PHE A 61 87.90 -2.17 54.07
CA PHE A 61 87.47 -0.81 53.72
C PHE A 61 88.65 0.18 53.56
N SER A 62 89.77 -0.05 54.25
CA SER A 62 90.94 0.83 54.17
C SER A 62 91.80 0.58 52.93
N SER A 63 91.82 -0.63 52.38
CA SER A 63 92.68 -1.00 51.24
C SER A 63 92.13 -0.61 49.87
N LYS A 64 90.87 -0.16 49.78
CA LYS A 64 90.17 0.12 48.52
C LYS A 64 90.16 1.61 48.12
N LEU A 65 90.51 2.51 49.03
CA LEU A 65 90.57 3.95 48.76
C LEU A 65 91.97 4.34 48.28
N THR A 66 92.06 5.15 47.23
CA THR A 66 93.32 5.54 46.60
C THR A 66 94.07 6.65 47.36
N ASN A 67 93.35 7.52 48.08
CA ASN A 67 93.93 8.61 48.86
C ASN A 67 94.32 8.15 50.28
N VAL A 68 95.59 8.33 50.66
CA VAL A 68 96.14 8.00 52.00
C VAL A 68 95.37 8.68 53.14
N GLU A 69 94.90 9.91 52.96
CA GLU A 69 94.10 10.61 53.97
C GLU A 69 92.72 9.96 54.13
N ALA A 70 92.10 9.54 53.02
CA ALA A 70 90.85 8.80 53.03
C ALA A 70 91.00 7.42 53.70
N GLN A 71 92.11 6.72 53.46
CA GLN A 71 92.45 5.47 54.15
C GLN A 71 92.60 5.70 55.68
N ARG A 72 93.24 6.80 56.10
CA ARG A 72 93.38 7.17 57.52
C ARG A 72 92.03 7.48 58.17
N ILE A 73 91.19 8.28 57.52
CA ILE A 73 89.84 8.62 58.00
C ILE A 73 89.00 7.34 58.17
N MET A 74 89.00 6.44 57.18
CA MET A 74 88.30 5.16 57.28
C MET A 74 88.88 4.24 58.35
N SER A 75 90.20 4.22 58.54
CA SER A 75 90.84 3.43 59.60
C SER A 75 90.39 3.89 60.99
N VAL A 76 90.32 5.21 61.22
CA VAL A 76 89.81 5.79 62.47
C VAL A 76 88.33 5.44 62.68
N LEU A 77 87.49 5.51 61.64
CA LEU A 77 86.08 5.16 61.72
C LEU A 77 85.84 3.66 61.99
N VAL A 78 86.61 2.77 61.35
CA VAL A 78 86.56 1.32 61.60
C VAL A 78 87.03 0.99 63.02
N GLU A 79 88.10 1.63 63.50
CA GLU A 79 88.59 1.43 64.86
C GLU A 79 87.60 1.96 65.92
N ALA A 80 86.98 3.13 65.66
CA ALA A 80 85.92 3.69 66.49
C ALA A 80 84.71 2.75 66.54
N GLN A 81 84.24 2.24 65.39
CA GLN A 81 83.14 1.28 65.33
C GLN A 81 83.45 0.00 66.10
N ARG A 82 84.66 -0.55 65.96
CA ARG A 82 85.09 -1.74 66.72
C ARG A 82 85.10 -1.50 68.23
N LYS A 83 85.52 -0.32 68.68
CA LYS A 83 85.51 0.07 70.10
C LYS A 83 84.08 0.27 70.62
N VAL A 84 83.21 0.93 69.85
CA VAL A 84 81.78 1.11 70.18
C VAL A 84 81.06 -0.23 70.28
N GLN A 85 81.23 -1.13 69.30
CA GLN A 85 80.63 -2.46 69.31
C GLN A 85 81.08 -3.31 70.50
N LEU A 86 82.34 -3.14 70.94
CA LEU A 86 82.88 -3.85 72.09
C LEU A 86 82.26 -3.37 73.41
N VAL A 87 82.09 -2.05 73.58
CA VAL A 87 81.36 -1.47 74.73
C VAL A 87 79.88 -1.86 74.68
N GLY A 88 79.25 -1.83 73.50
CA GLY A 88 77.86 -2.22 73.29
C GLY A 88 77.59 -3.73 73.43
N LEU A 89 78.61 -4.56 73.69
CA LEU A 89 78.49 -5.97 74.06
C LEU A 89 78.65 -6.21 75.58
N LEU A 90 78.94 -5.17 76.37
CA LEU A 90 79.06 -5.29 77.83
C LEU A 90 77.68 -5.55 78.45
N PRO A 91 77.51 -6.63 79.24
CA PRO A 91 76.20 -6.98 79.79
C PRO A 91 75.72 -5.97 80.83
N ASP A 92 74.45 -5.60 80.77
CA ASP A 92 73.86 -4.55 81.62
C ASP A 92 73.66 -5.00 83.07
N VAL A 93 73.48 -6.30 83.30
CA VAL A 93 73.31 -6.89 84.63
C VAL A 93 74.42 -7.90 84.90
N MET A 94 75.03 -7.82 86.08
CA MET A 94 76.06 -8.75 86.56
C MET A 94 75.44 -10.04 87.10
N ASP A 95 75.02 -10.93 86.20
CA ASP A 95 74.51 -12.27 86.54
C ASP A 95 75.64 -13.24 86.98
N ARG A 96 75.31 -14.29 87.73
CA ARG A 96 76.26 -15.35 88.16
C ARG A 96 77.02 -16.00 86.99
N ARG A 97 76.42 -15.99 85.78
CA ARG A 97 77.05 -16.43 84.53
C ARG A 97 78.26 -15.58 84.11
N MET A 98 78.37 -14.33 84.58
CA MET A 98 79.54 -13.48 84.33
C MET A 98 80.75 -13.94 85.13
N ALA A 99 80.56 -14.26 86.40
CA ALA A 99 81.62 -14.71 87.31
C ALA A 99 82.20 -16.09 86.95
N THR A 100 81.46 -16.92 86.20
CA THR A 100 81.94 -18.21 85.70
C THR A 100 82.63 -18.11 84.34
N VAL A 101 82.22 -17.16 83.49
CA VAL A 101 82.81 -16.97 82.15
C VAL A 101 84.07 -16.11 82.20
N PHE A 102 84.09 -15.06 83.03
CA PHE A 102 85.23 -14.16 83.23
C PHE A 102 85.93 -14.46 84.54
N SER A 103 87.24 -14.67 84.48
CA SER A 103 88.08 -15.01 85.64
C SER A 103 88.87 -13.77 86.07
N GLY A 104 88.93 -13.52 87.39
CA GLY A 104 89.79 -12.50 88.01
C GLY A 104 89.67 -11.13 87.36
N ASP A 105 90.79 -10.64 86.82
CA ASP A 105 91.01 -9.29 86.28
C ASP A 105 89.96 -8.83 85.25
N THR A 106 89.44 -9.77 84.44
CA THR A 106 88.37 -9.45 83.47
C THR A 106 87.05 -9.15 84.16
N PHE A 107 86.73 -9.88 85.23
CA PHE A 107 85.50 -9.68 85.98
C PHE A 107 85.59 -8.43 86.85
N THR A 108 86.72 -8.22 87.54
CA THR A 108 86.92 -7.03 88.38
C THR A 108 86.84 -5.73 87.59
N ALA A 109 87.45 -5.65 86.41
CA ALA A 109 87.39 -4.47 85.54
C ALA A 109 85.98 -4.17 85.00
N ILE A 110 85.14 -5.20 84.79
CA ILE A 110 83.72 -5.00 84.43
C ILE A 110 82.93 -4.52 85.66
N THR A 111 83.16 -5.10 86.84
CA THR A 111 82.48 -4.67 88.07
C THR A 111 82.88 -3.25 88.49
N GLU A 112 84.13 -2.84 88.26
CA GLU A 112 84.61 -1.47 88.51
C GLU A 112 83.82 -0.46 87.66
N ILE A 113 83.63 -0.73 86.37
CA ILE A 113 82.84 0.14 85.49
C ILE A 113 81.38 0.19 85.94
N ARG A 114 80.77 -0.95 86.32
CA ARG A 114 79.38 -0.95 86.80
C ARG A 114 79.23 -0.19 88.13
N GLN A 115 80.14 -0.36 89.09
CA GLN A 115 80.16 0.44 90.32
C GLN A 115 80.34 1.93 90.05
N LEU A 116 81.15 2.30 89.05
CA LEU A 116 81.32 3.68 88.63
C LEU A 116 80.09 4.24 87.91
N GLU A 117 79.39 3.44 87.10
CA GLU A 117 78.12 3.78 86.44
C GLU A 117 76.99 3.95 87.47
N ASP A 118 76.84 3.00 88.41
CA ASP A 118 75.86 3.08 89.52
C ASP A 118 76.12 4.33 90.37
N LYS A 119 77.39 4.59 90.72
CA LYS A 119 77.79 5.81 91.44
C LYS A 119 77.51 7.08 90.63
N TYR A 120 77.74 7.06 89.32
CA TYR A 120 77.49 8.20 88.45
C TYR A 120 75.98 8.48 88.31
N ASN A 121 75.15 7.44 88.21
CA ASN A 121 73.69 7.56 88.17
C ASN A 121 73.14 8.11 89.49
N ALA A 122 73.60 7.58 90.64
CA ALA A 122 73.22 8.12 91.95
C ALA A 122 73.69 9.58 92.17
N LEU A 123 74.85 9.96 91.65
CA LEU A 123 75.34 11.36 91.63
C LEU A 123 74.60 12.24 90.61
N LEU A 124 73.97 11.66 89.59
CA LEU A 124 73.15 12.37 88.62
C LEU A 124 71.78 12.68 89.23
N GLU A 125 71.11 11.68 89.81
CA GLU A 125 69.83 11.83 90.52
C GLU A 125 69.94 12.85 91.67
N SER A 126 71.00 12.77 92.49
CA SER A 126 71.23 13.73 93.59
C SER A 126 71.74 15.12 93.17
N ASN A 127 71.97 15.36 91.88
CA ASN A 127 72.29 16.68 91.31
C ASN A 127 71.05 17.37 90.66
N GLU A 128 69.94 16.63 90.51
CA GLU A 128 68.65 17.19 90.12
C GLU A 128 67.90 17.81 91.32
N ASP A 129 68.14 17.31 92.54
CA ASP A 129 67.70 17.95 93.78
C ASP A 129 68.48 19.25 94.06
N ASP A 130 67.78 20.36 94.33
CA ASP A 130 68.37 21.70 94.51
C ASP A 130 68.96 21.91 95.93
N SER A 131 69.88 21.01 96.29
CA SER A 131 70.56 20.91 97.58
C SER A 131 71.79 21.83 97.66
N PRO A 132 72.11 22.43 98.83
CA PRO A 132 73.24 23.37 98.98
C PRO A 132 74.63 22.78 98.68
N ASN A 133 74.76 21.47 98.47
CA ASN A 133 76.04 20.79 98.22
C ASN A 133 76.40 20.62 96.72
N ARG A 134 75.61 21.22 95.82
CA ARG A 134 75.65 21.04 94.36
C ARG A 134 77.03 21.21 93.70
N VAL A 135 77.89 22.09 94.24
CA VAL A 135 79.25 22.31 93.72
C VAL A 135 80.18 21.11 93.99
N SER A 136 80.05 20.46 95.15
CA SER A 136 80.80 19.22 95.45
C SER A 136 80.35 18.09 94.52
N VAL A 137 79.03 17.89 94.44
CA VAL A 137 78.41 16.86 93.59
C VAL A 137 78.81 17.05 92.12
N ALA A 138 78.83 18.27 91.59
CA ALA A 138 79.28 18.54 90.23
C ALA A 138 80.78 18.23 90.00
N SER A 139 81.65 18.45 90.99
CA SER A 139 83.06 18.05 90.91
C SER A 139 83.21 16.53 90.94
N GLU A 140 82.51 15.87 91.85
CA GLU A 140 82.50 14.40 91.99
C GLU A 140 81.90 13.72 90.76
N LEU A 141 80.87 14.30 90.13
CA LEU A 141 80.29 13.83 88.86
C LEU A 141 81.28 13.97 87.69
N LYS A 142 82.11 15.02 87.69
CA LYS A 142 83.18 15.23 86.70
C LYS A 142 84.33 14.24 86.90
N ASP A 143 84.73 13.98 88.14
CA ASP A 143 85.79 13.04 88.47
C ASP A 143 85.36 11.58 88.28
N THR A 144 84.11 11.21 88.62
CA THR A 144 83.53 9.90 88.27
C THR A 144 83.36 9.76 86.75
N SER A 145 82.93 10.79 86.01
CA SER A 145 82.94 10.75 84.54
C SER A 145 84.35 10.54 83.96
N ARG A 146 85.39 11.11 84.60
CA ARG A 146 86.79 10.88 84.23
C ARG A 146 87.23 9.45 84.54
N GLN A 147 86.85 8.92 85.71
CA GLN A 147 87.10 7.54 86.13
C GLN A 147 86.40 6.54 85.18
N ILE A 148 85.12 6.72 84.86
CA ILE A 148 84.40 5.93 83.84
C ILE A 148 85.17 5.95 82.53
N ARG A 149 85.51 7.12 81.98
CA ARG A 149 86.27 7.20 80.71
C ARG A 149 87.63 6.48 80.77
N GLN A 150 88.31 6.53 81.92
CA GLN A 150 89.59 5.85 82.11
C GLN A 150 89.41 4.33 82.23
N ALA A 151 88.47 3.88 83.05
CA ALA A 151 88.11 2.48 83.23
C ALA A 151 87.61 1.87 81.91
N THR A 152 86.68 2.52 81.18
CA THR A 152 86.22 2.08 79.85
C THR A 152 87.37 1.97 78.85
N ARG A 153 88.32 2.92 78.85
CA ARG A 153 89.52 2.83 77.99
C ARG A 153 90.42 1.66 78.38
N SER A 154 90.63 1.42 79.67
CA SER A 154 91.41 0.29 80.18
C SER A 154 90.73 -1.04 79.86
N LEU A 155 89.42 -1.17 80.05
CA LEU A 155 88.63 -2.36 79.73
C LEU A 155 88.61 -2.64 78.22
N VAL A 156 88.34 -1.62 77.39
CA VAL A 156 88.41 -1.74 75.92
C VAL A 156 89.81 -2.16 75.48
N ARG A 157 90.87 -1.58 76.06
CA ARG A 157 92.26 -2.00 75.79
C ARG A 157 92.51 -3.44 76.21
N HIS A 158 92.05 -3.86 77.40
CA HIS A 158 92.20 -5.22 77.90
C HIS A 158 91.52 -6.23 76.96
N PHE A 159 90.27 -5.99 76.55
CA PHE A 159 89.56 -6.82 75.59
C PHE A 159 90.21 -6.84 74.19
N LEU A 160 90.72 -5.71 73.70
CA LEU A 160 91.46 -5.65 72.43
C LEU A 160 92.80 -6.42 72.49
N GLN A 161 93.45 -6.43 73.66
CA GLN A 161 94.69 -7.19 73.92
C GLN A 161 94.43 -8.67 74.24
N ASN A 162 93.22 -9.04 74.68
CA ASN A 162 92.83 -10.40 75.03
C ASN A 162 91.69 -10.92 74.12
N PRO A 163 92.00 -11.52 72.96
CA PRO A 163 91.00 -12.06 72.03
C PRO A 163 90.12 -13.15 72.63
N ALA A 164 90.62 -13.91 73.61
CA ALA A 164 89.83 -14.94 74.29
C ALA A 164 88.71 -14.32 75.15
N ALA A 165 89.02 -13.26 75.91
CA ALA A 165 88.02 -12.50 76.65
C ALA A 165 86.96 -11.87 75.71
N THR A 166 87.38 -11.29 74.60
CA THR A 166 86.45 -10.71 73.59
C THR A 166 85.57 -11.78 72.89
N SER A 167 86.04 -13.02 72.82
CA SER A 167 85.27 -14.14 72.26
C SER A 167 84.24 -14.66 73.28
N LYS A 168 84.62 -14.74 74.56
CA LYS A 168 83.71 -15.00 75.68
C LYS A 168 82.60 -13.93 75.79
N LEU A 169 82.95 -12.65 75.62
CA LEU A 169 81.99 -11.54 75.62
C LEU A 169 80.93 -11.68 74.52
N ARG A 170 81.35 -12.08 73.31
CA ARG A 170 80.44 -12.35 72.19
C ARG A 170 79.57 -13.60 72.41
N TYR A 171 80.11 -14.62 73.08
CA TYR A 171 79.37 -15.84 73.42
C TYR A 171 78.22 -15.59 74.41
N LEU A 172 78.40 -14.65 75.35
CA LEU A 172 77.39 -14.29 76.35
C LEU A 172 76.11 -13.66 75.78
N LYS A 173 76.15 -13.15 74.53
CA LYS A 173 74.99 -12.60 73.80
C LYS A 173 74.06 -11.72 74.65
N SER A 174 74.61 -10.79 75.43
CA SER A 174 73.78 -9.93 76.26
C SER A 174 72.83 -9.07 75.43
N THR A 175 71.64 -8.84 75.97
CA THR A 175 70.61 -8.00 75.38
C THR A 175 71.09 -6.55 75.31
N LYS A 176 71.44 -6.08 74.12
CA LYS A 176 71.80 -4.68 73.89
C LYS A 176 70.59 -3.78 74.15
N LEU A 177 70.82 -2.64 74.80
CA LEU A 177 69.86 -1.54 74.87
C LEU A 177 69.48 -1.07 73.43
N PRO A 178 68.20 -0.81 73.14
CA PRO A 178 67.77 -0.38 71.79
C PRO A 178 68.46 0.91 71.30
N SER A 179 68.81 1.81 72.23
CA SER A 179 69.59 3.03 71.96
C SER A 179 70.99 2.72 71.42
N VAL A 180 71.68 1.75 72.02
CA VAL A 180 73.03 1.30 71.61
C VAL A 180 72.98 0.62 70.24
N ALA A 181 71.97 -0.24 70.00
CA ALA A 181 71.77 -0.87 68.70
C ALA A 181 71.51 0.16 67.58
N LYS A 182 70.67 1.17 67.84
CA LYS A 182 70.42 2.27 66.89
C LYS A 182 71.68 3.11 66.63
N PHE A 183 72.50 3.36 67.65
CA PHE A 183 73.77 4.07 67.48
C PHE A 183 74.78 3.28 66.64
N GLU A 184 74.90 1.97 66.86
CA GLU A 184 75.72 1.09 66.01
C GLU A 184 75.28 1.08 64.54
N GLN A 185 73.95 1.10 64.29
CA GLN A 185 73.40 1.20 62.93
C GLN A 185 73.74 2.54 62.27
N LEU A 186 73.47 3.66 62.93
CA LEU A 186 73.77 5.00 62.39
C LEU A 186 75.27 5.17 62.13
N LEU A 187 76.14 4.64 63.00
CA LEU A 187 77.59 4.64 62.79
C LEU A 187 78.01 3.79 61.58
N GLN A 188 77.31 2.68 61.32
CA GLN A 188 77.51 1.88 60.11
C GLN A 188 77.04 2.63 58.85
N GLU A 189 75.90 3.33 58.88
CA GLU A 189 75.40 4.15 57.78
C GLU A 189 76.35 5.31 57.45
N VAL A 190 76.82 6.04 58.47
CA VAL A 190 77.83 7.10 58.31
C VAL A 190 79.13 6.54 57.73
N LYS A 191 79.59 5.37 58.18
CA LYS A 191 80.78 4.71 57.60
C LYS A 191 80.61 4.42 56.10
N MET A 192 79.44 3.94 55.68
CA MET A 192 79.18 3.67 54.26
C MET A 192 79.13 4.96 53.43
N LEU A 193 78.44 5.99 53.91
CA LEU A 193 78.34 7.29 53.23
C LEU A 193 79.71 7.97 53.10
N VAL A 194 80.52 7.93 54.15
CA VAL A 194 81.89 8.47 54.12
C VAL A 194 82.78 7.67 53.18
N TYR A 195 82.67 6.34 53.15
CA TYR A 195 83.39 5.50 52.19
C TYR A 195 83.03 5.83 50.74
N GLU A 196 81.74 5.97 50.42
CA GLU A 196 81.27 6.36 49.09
C GLU A 196 81.79 7.75 48.70
N ARG A 197 81.64 8.75 49.58
CA ARG A 197 82.06 10.13 49.31
C ARG A 197 83.57 10.31 49.20
N LEU A 198 84.37 9.50 49.91
CA LEU A 198 85.82 9.46 49.78
C LEU A 198 86.29 8.62 48.58
N GLY A 199 85.43 7.74 48.06
CA GLY A 199 85.69 6.94 46.85
C GLY A 199 85.34 7.67 45.55
N THR A 200 84.35 8.58 45.58
CA THR A 200 83.95 9.35 44.40
C THR A 200 84.96 10.42 44.01
N THR A 201 85.40 10.42 42.76
CA THR A 201 86.26 11.48 42.22
C THR A 201 85.49 12.74 41.85
N VAL A 202 86.18 13.89 41.74
CA VAL A 202 85.57 15.16 41.29
C VAL A 202 85.06 15.05 39.85
N GLU A 203 85.72 14.24 39.02
CA GLU A 203 85.31 13.98 37.63
C GLU A 203 84.05 13.10 37.57
N GLU A 204 83.97 12.06 38.40
CA GLU A 204 82.74 11.25 38.53
C GLU A 204 81.54 12.06 39.03
N GLU A 205 81.74 12.95 40.01
CA GLU A 205 80.63 13.77 40.52
C GLU A 205 80.18 14.80 39.47
N ARG A 206 81.10 15.39 38.69
CA ARG A 206 80.75 16.21 37.52
C ARG A 206 80.01 15.39 36.46
N ALA A 207 80.48 14.20 36.12
CA ALA A 207 79.82 13.33 35.14
C ALA A 207 78.40 12.93 35.57
N LYS A 208 78.17 12.67 36.87
CA LYS A 208 76.81 12.47 37.42
C LYS A 208 75.95 13.73 37.31
N GLN A 209 76.51 14.90 37.62
CA GLN A 209 75.80 16.18 37.52
C GLN A 209 75.38 16.48 36.06
N ASP A 210 76.27 16.25 35.10
CA ASP A 210 76.01 16.42 33.68
C ASP A 210 74.96 15.42 33.18
N GLN A 211 75.06 14.15 33.56
CA GLN A 211 74.03 13.13 33.28
C GLN A 211 72.67 13.52 33.84
N LEU A 212 72.62 14.01 35.09
CA LEU A 212 71.38 14.49 35.72
C LEU A 212 70.78 15.65 34.92
N SER A 213 71.60 16.61 34.48
CA SER A 213 71.14 17.74 33.65
C SER A 213 70.54 17.30 32.32
N ILE A 214 71.14 16.30 31.66
CA ILE A 214 70.64 15.71 30.41
C ILE A 214 69.32 14.97 30.64
N ILE A 215 69.19 14.26 31.76
CA ILE A 215 67.93 13.59 32.14
C ILE A 215 66.83 14.62 32.37
N ILE A 216 67.09 15.67 33.15
CA ILE A 216 66.13 16.76 33.42
C ILE A 216 65.70 17.45 32.12
N ALA A 217 66.64 17.77 31.22
CA ALA A 217 66.33 18.40 29.94
C ALA A 217 65.47 17.50 29.03
N LYS A 218 65.77 16.18 29.01
CA LYS A 218 64.95 15.18 28.29
C LYS A 218 63.56 15.06 28.90
N GLU A 219 63.45 15.00 30.22
CA GLU A 219 62.17 14.90 30.93
C GLU A 219 61.30 16.16 30.73
N GLN A 220 61.88 17.35 30.73
CA GLN A 220 61.17 18.58 30.39
C GLN A 220 60.67 18.57 28.93
N LYS A 221 61.49 18.11 27.98
CA LYS A 221 61.11 17.99 26.57
C LYS A 221 59.95 17.01 26.39
N THR A 222 60.06 15.79 26.93
CA THR A 222 59.00 14.78 26.83
C THR A 222 57.74 15.16 27.61
N SER A 223 57.87 15.84 28.76
CA SER A 223 56.73 16.38 29.52
C SER A 223 55.96 17.43 28.70
N ASN A 224 56.66 18.31 27.98
CA ASN A 224 56.02 19.30 27.11
C ASN A 224 55.40 18.66 25.85
N GLU A 225 56.05 17.68 25.22
CA GLU A 225 55.47 16.89 24.13
C GLU A 225 54.20 16.14 24.58
N VAL A 226 54.21 15.53 25.77
CA VAL A 226 53.03 14.87 26.36
C VAL A 226 51.90 15.85 26.66
N LYS A 227 52.18 17.08 27.09
CA LYS A 227 51.16 18.12 27.26
C LYS A 227 50.54 18.52 25.92
N ALA A 228 51.37 18.84 24.91
CA ALA A 228 50.89 19.21 23.58
C ALA A 228 50.02 18.11 22.94
N LEU A 229 50.44 16.84 23.02
CA LEU A 229 49.67 15.69 22.53
C LEU A 229 48.37 15.47 23.30
N ARG A 230 48.32 15.78 24.60
CA ARG A 230 47.07 15.74 25.40
C ARG A 230 46.11 16.86 24.98
N GLU A 231 46.61 18.07 24.76
CA GLU A 231 45.82 19.21 24.31
C GLU A 231 45.23 18.98 22.91
N GLU A 232 46.03 18.45 21.98
CA GLU A 232 45.57 18.07 20.65
C GLU A 232 44.52 16.94 20.69
N LEU A 233 44.76 15.92 21.52
CA LEU A 233 43.83 14.81 21.71
C LEU A 233 42.49 15.25 22.34
N ASP A 234 42.52 16.18 23.30
CA ASP A 234 41.30 16.74 23.88
C ASP A 234 40.59 17.73 22.94
N LYS A 235 41.32 18.44 22.08
CA LYS A 235 40.74 19.23 20.98
C LYS A 235 40.02 18.32 19.98
N ALA A 236 40.70 17.28 19.48
CA ALA A 236 40.11 16.30 18.55
C ALA A 236 38.90 15.57 19.15
N ARG A 237 38.92 15.28 20.47
CA ARG A 237 37.74 14.76 21.19
C ARG A 237 36.57 15.75 21.20
N LYS A 238 36.81 17.03 21.49
CA LYS A 238 35.78 18.08 21.50
C LYS A 238 35.20 18.30 20.10
N GLU A 239 36.04 18.37 19.07
CA GLU A 239 35.59 18.48 17.68
C GLU A 239 34.70 17.28 17.30
N ARG A 240 35.17 16.06 17.58
CA ARG A 240 34.41 14.82 17.36
C ARG A 240 33.07 14.81 18.10
N THR A 241 32.99 15.25 19.36
CA THR A 241 31.70 15.30 20.08
C THR A 241 30.77 16.36 19.51
N THR A 242 31.28 17.53 19.09
CA THR A 242 30.43 18.54 18.41
C THR A 242 29.86 18.01 17.08
N ASP A 243 30.63 17.28 16.30
CA ASP A 243 30.17 16.71 15.03
C ASP A 243 29.23 15.53 15.20
N ILE A 244 29.44 14.70 16.23
CA ILE A 244 28.46 13.68 16.65
C ILE A 244 27.14 14.35 17.02
N ASN A 245 27.16 15.44 17.79
CA ASN A 245 25.95 16.17 18.19
C ASN A 245 25.22 16.79 16.97
N LYS A 246 25.95 17.43 16.05
CA LYS A 246 25.39 17.94 14.77
C LYS A 246 24.73 16.82 13.96
N LYS A 247 25.41 15.67 13.80
CA LYS A 247 24.88 14.52 13.07
C LYS A 247 23.66 13.91 13.75
N ASN A 248 23.66 13.78 15.08
CA ASN A 248 22.52 13.31 15.85
C ASN A 248 21.30 14.23 15.69
N GLU A 249 21.50 15.55 15.65
CA GLU A 249 20.41 16.51 15.44
C GLU A 249 19.85 16.48 14.00
N ILE A 250 20.70 16.24 12.99
CA ILE A 250 20.25 15.95 11.62
C ILE A 250 19.44 14.64 11.58
N ILE A 251 19.94 13.57 12.22
CA ILE A 251 19.22 12.29 12.33
C ILE A 251 17.88 12.45 13.03
N ARG A 252 17.79 13.32 14.06
CA ARG A 252 16.55 13.62 14.76
C ARG A 252 15.53 14.31 13.84
N ARG A 253 15.94 15.34 13.10
CA ARG A 253 15.09 16.04 12.13
C ARG A 253 14.61 15.12 11.01
N LEU A 254 15.51 14.39 10.35
CA LEU A 254 15.17 13.45 9.29
C LEU A 254 14.23 12.33 9.76
N LYS A 255 14.33 11.89 11.02
CA LYS A 255 13.38 10.92 11.61
C LYS A 255 11.98 11.49 11.81
N GLU A 256 11.88 12.78 12.13
CA GLU A 256 10.59 13.44 12.33
C GLU A 256 9.95 13.79 10.98
N GLU A 257 10.71 14.36 10.03
CA GLU A 257 10.28 14.56 8.64
C GLU A 257 9.78 13.24 8.00
N LEU A 258 10.48 12.12 8.23
CA LEU A 258 10.05 10.80 7.77
C LEU A 258 8.75 10.31 8.44
N ARG A 259 8.50 10.66 9.70
CA ARG A 259 7.22 10.36 10.37
C ARG A 259 6.09 11.20 9.81
N GLU A 260 6.29 12.51 9.68
CA GLU A 260 5.32 13.44 9.12
C GLU A 260 4.91 13.02 7.70
N ILE A 261 5.89 12.75 6.82
CA ILE A 261 5.63 12.27 5.46
C ILE A 261 4.86 10.95 5.45
N LYS A 262 5.22 9.99 6.32
CA LYS A 262 4.48 8.71 6.43
C LYS A 262 3.06 8.92 6.93
N GLN A 263 2.85 9.74 7.95
CA GLN A 263 1.53 10.03 8.49
C GLN A 263 0.65 10.74 7.46
N GLN A 264 1.19 11.71 6.74
CA GLN A 264 0.50 12.40 5.65
C GLN A 264 0.19 11.46 4.49
N ALA A 265 1.11 10.57 4.11
CA ALA A 265 0.88 9.55 3.08
C ALA A 265 -0.24 8.57 3.50
N GLU A 266 -0.18 8.03 4.71
CA GLU A 266 -1.24 7.15 5.23
C GLU A 266 -2.60 7.86 5.32
N GLU A 267 -2.63 9.10 5.78
CA GLU A 267 -3.88 9.86 5.90
C GLU A 267 -4.45 10.22 4.52
N THR A 268 -3.61 10.65 3.57
CA THR A 268 -4.06 10.94 2.19
C THR A 268 -4.55 9.69 1.49
N THR A 269 -3.87 8.54 1.65
CA THR A 269 -4.36 7.24 1.15
C THR A 269 -5.70 6.87 1.78
N LYS A 270 -5.84 6.90 3.11
CA LYS A 270 -7.11 6.58 3.80
C LYS A 270 -8.26 7.51 3.36
N ARG A 271 -7.99 8.81 3.22
CA ARG A 271 -8.98 9.79 2.72
C ARG A 271 -9.35 9.55 1.26
N LEU A 272 -8.40 9.16 0.41
CA LEU A 272 -8.63 8.85 -1.00
C LEU A 272 -9.44 7.55 -1.16
N GLU A 273 -9.08 6.49 -0.44
CA GLU A 273 -9.82 5.23 -0.42
C GLU A 273 -11.26 5.43 0.05
N ALA A 274 -11.47 6.18 1.13
CA ALA A 274 -12.82 6.47 1.65
C ALA A 274 -13.66 7.25 0.63
N ARG A 275 -13.09 8.28 -0.02
CA ARG A 275 -13.76 9.02 -1.09
C ARG A 275 -14.03 8.17 -2.34
N SER A 276 -13.09 7.29 -2.70
CA SER A 276 -13.24 6.39 -3.84
C SER A 276 -14.38 5.39 -3.61
N LYS A 277 -14.40 4.73 -2.44
CA LYS A 277 -15.48 3.81 -2.04
C LYS A 277 -16.83 4.52 -1.96
N GLN A 278 -16.91 5.68 -1.31
CA GLN A 278 -18.15 6.45 -1.24
C GLN A 278 -18.67 6.85 -2.64
N LYS A 279 -17.77 7.20 -3.57
CA LYS A 279 -18.15 7.50 -4.95
C LYS A 279 -18.60 6.23 -5.70
N GLU A 280 -17.86 5.13 -5.56
CA GLU A 280 -18.19 3.83 -6.14
C GLU A 280 -19.56 3.33 -5.68
N ASP A 281 -19.84 3.37 -4.37
CA ASP A 281 -21.14 3.02 -3.78
C ASP A 281 -22.28 3.91 -4.33
N SER A 282 -22.04 5.22 -4.43
CA SER A 282 -22.98 6.20 -5.00
C SER A 282 -23.25 5.95 -6.48
N ASP A 283 -22.20 5.70 -7.27
CA ASP A 283 -22.31 5.44 -8.71
C ASP A 283 -23.03 4.09 -8.94
N ILE A 284 -22.67 3.04 -8.20
CA ILE A 284 -23.36 1.71 -8.22
C ILE A 284 -24.84 1.88 -7.89
N GLN A 285 -25.18 2.65 -6.85
CA GLN A 285 -26.58 2.87 -6.48
C GLN A 285 -27.34 3.62 -7.58
N GLN A 286 -26.77 4.70 -8.12
CA GLN A 286 -27.37 5.42 -9.25
C GLN A 286 -27.56 4.53 -10.49
N PHE A 287 -26.62 3.63 -10.78
CA PHE A 287 -26.76 2.68 -11.90
C PHE A 287 -27.87 1.65 -11.63
N ARG A 288 -27.99 1.12 -10.40
CA ARG A 288 -29.11 0.24 -10.02
C ARG A 288 -30.47 0.94 -10.10
N ASP A 289 -30.54 2.19 -9.66
CA ASP A 289 -31.78 2.98 -9.70
C ASP A 289 -32.19 3.27 -11.16
N ARG A 290 -31.24 3.63 -12.04
CA ARG A 290 -31.49 3.75 -13.48
C ARG A 290 -31.87 2.41 -14.13
N GLU A 291 -31.21 1.32 -13.77
CA GLU A 291 -31.50 -0.02 -14.30
C GLU A 291 -32.91 -0.49 -13.92
N THR A 292 -33.33 -0.26 -12.66
CA THR A 292 -34.68 -0.59 -12.21
C THR A 292 -35.75 0.28 -12.88
N ALA A 293 -35.51 1.58 -13.04
CA ALA A 293 -36.40 2.48 -13.78
C ALA A 293 -36.57 2.06 -15.25
N LEU A 294 -35.46 1.78 -15.97
CA LEU A 294 -35.49 1.32 -17.37
C LEU A 294 -36.15 -0.05 -17.52
N LYS A 295 -35.99 -0.96 -16.54
CA LYS A 295 -36.72 -2.24 -16.50
C LYS A 295 -38.22 -2.02 -16.34
N GLN A 296 -38.65 -1.13 -15.44
CA GLN A 296 -40.06 -0.78 -15.25
C GLN A 296 -40.67 -0.13 -16.52
N GLU A 297 -39.95 0.80 -17.14
CA GLU A 297 -40.36 1.41 -18.42
C GLU A 297 -40.50 0.33 -19.51
N THR A 298 -39.52 -0.58 -19.62
CA THR A 298 -39.56 -1.71 -20.57
C THR A 298 -40.76 -2.63 -20.32
N THR A 299 -41.12 -2.94 -19.07
CA THR A 299 -42.31 -3.75 -18.76
C THR A 299 -43.61 -2.99 -19.07
N ASN A 300 -43.67 -1.69 -18.79
CA ASN A 300 -44.83 -0.86 -19.07
C ASN A 300 -45.09 -0.74 -20.58
N LEU A 301 -44.04 -0.48 -21.37
CA LEU A 301 -44.12 -0.40 -22.84
C LEU A 301 -44.51 -1.75 -23.46
N LYS A 302 -44.06 -2.88 -22.90
CA LYS A 302 -44.52 -4.21 -23.33
C LYS A 302 -46.01 -4.41 -23.06
N SER A 303 -46.50 -4.08 -21.86
CA SER A 303 -47.94 -4.15 -21.54
C SER A 303 -48.77 -3.27 -22.48
N GLN A 304 -48.33 -2.04 -22.74
CA GLN A 304 -49.01 -1.12 -23.66
C GLN A 304 -49.04 -1.67 -25.10
N LEU A 305 -47.95 -2.30 -25.56
CA LEU A 305 -47.89 -2.93 -26.88
C LEU A 305 -48.84 -4.14 -26.97
N GLU A 306 -48.87 -5.00 -25.95
CA GLU A 306 -49.78 -6.15 -25.87
C GLU A 306 -51.25 -5.70 -25.88
N GLU A 307 -51.59 -4.65 -25.12
CA GLU A 307 -52.93 -4.03 -25.14
C GLU A 307 -53.29 -3.42 -26.49
N LEU A 308 -52.34 -2.72 -27.15
CA LEU A 308 -52.55 -2.16 -28.49
C LEU A 308 -52.76 -3.24 -29.55
N VAL A 309 -51.95 -4.29 -29.54
CA VAL A 309 -52.11 -5.44 -30.45
C VAL A 309 -53.46 -6.12 -30.22
N LYS A 310 -53.86 -6.34 -28.96
CA LYS A 310 -55.17 -6.91 -28.63
C LYS A 310 -56.33 -6.02 -29.11
N ARG A 311 -56.30 -4.72 -28.81
CA ARG A 311 -57.33 -3.76 -29.23
C ARG A 311 -57.46 -3.69 -30.74
N ASN A 312 -56.34 -3.56 -31.46
CA ASN A 312 -56.33 -3.54 -32.92
C ASN A 312 -56.86 -4.86 -33.51
N GLY A 313 -56.52 -6.01 -32.92
CA GLY A 313 -57.06 -7.31 -33.34
C GLY A 313 -58.58 -7.45 -33.11
N GLU A 314 -59.10 -6.90 -32.00
CA GLU A 314 -60.53 -6.84 -31.72
C GLU A 314 -61.27 -5.90 -32.68
N GLU A 315 -60.71 -4.72 -32.97
CA GLU A 315 -61.23 -3.76 -33.95
C GLU A 315 -61.21 -4.34 -35.37
N GLU A 316 -60.11 -4.96 -35.79
CA GLU A 316 -59.99 -5.63 -37.08
C GLU A 316 -61.01 -6.78 -37.21
N ALA A 317 -61.17 -7.60 -36.17
CA ALA A 317 -62.18 -8.66 -36.14
C ALA A 317 -63.61 -8.12 -36.24
N GLN A 318 -63.91 -6.97 -35.61
CA GLN A 318 -65.20 -6.28 -35.77
C GLN A 318 -65.39 -5.76 -37.20
N LEU A 319 -64.37 -5.14 -37.80
CA LEU A 319 -64.42 -4.64 -39.17
C LEU A 319 -64.59 -5.80 -40.17
N ARG A 320 -63.87 -6.91 -40.01
CA ARG A 320 -64.05 -8.14 -40.82
C ARG A 320 -65.47 -8.69 -40.71
N LYS A 321 -66.07 -8.72 -39.51
CA LYS A 321 -67.48 -9.13 -39.30
C LYS A 321 -68.47 -8.18 -39.97
N ARG A 322 -68.27 -6.86 -39.89
CA ARG A 322 -69.12 -5.86 -40.57
C ARG A 322 -69.00 -5.99 -42.09
N LYS A 323 -67.77 -6.13 -42.59
CA LYS A 323 -67.49 -6.35 -44.01
C LYS A 323 -68.23 -7.58 -44.53
N PHE A 324 -68.05 -8.74 -43.89
CA PHE A 324 -68.74 -9.98 -44.26
C PHE A 324 -70.27 -9.83 -44.25
N LYS A 325 -70.84 -9.17 -43.24
CA LYS A 325 -72.29 -8.92 -43.18
C LYS A 325 -72.79 -8.07 -44.36
N ILE A 326 -72.05 -7.05 -44.75
CA ILE A 326 -72.38 -6.20 -45.92
C ILE A 326 -72.17 -6.98 -47.22
N GLU A 327 -71.10 -7.77 -47.34
CA GLU A 327 -70.86 -8.65 -48.51
C GLU A 327 -72.03 -9.63 -48.68
N SER A 328 -72.46 -10.31 -47.62
CA SER A 328 -73.64 -11.19 -47.68
C SER A 328 -74.96 -10.45 -47.93
N GLU A 329 -75.13 -9.21 -47.45
CA GLU A 329 -76.30 -8.38 -47.79
C GLU A 329 -76.29 -8.02 -49.29
N VAL A 330 -75.12 -7.71 -49.87
CA VAL A 330 -74.96 -7.46 -51.31
C VAL A 330 -75.19 -8.72 -52.13
N GLU A 331 -74.64 -9.88 -51.74
CA GLU A 331 -74.91 -11.18 -52.39
C GLU A 331 -76.42 -11.51 -52.39
N ASN A 332 -77.11 -11.27 -51.28
CA ASN A 332 -78.57 -11.43 -51.21
C ASN A 332 -79.34 -10.46 -52.12
N TRP A 333 -78.85 -9.24 -52.33
CA TRP A 333 -79.45 -8.29 -53.29
C TRP A 333 -79.16 -8.67 -54.74
N ILE A 334 -77.97 -9.19 -55.05
CA ILE A 334 -77.63 -9.73 -56.36
C ILE A 334 -78.55 -10.91 -56.68
N HIS A 335 -78.67 -11.90 -55.78
CA HIS A 335 -79.57 -13.04 -56.00
C HIS A 335 -81.04 -12.65 -56.22
N LYS A 336 -81.54 -11.64 -55.51
CA LYS A 336 -82.89 -11.09 -55.77
C LYS A 336 -82.99 -10.41 -57.12
N TYR A 337 -82.00 -9.61 -57.49
CA TYR A 337 -81.98 -8.94 -58.79
C TYR A 337 -81.91 -9.94 -59.94
N ASP A 338 -81.05 -10.95 -59.83
CA ASP A 338 -80.93 -12.03 -60.82
C ASP A 338 -82.27 -12.78 -60.95
N GLN A 339 -82.92 -13.13 -59.82
CA GLN A 339 -84.26 -13.75 -59.83
C GLN A 339 -85.32 -12.83 -60.46
N ASP A 340 -85.42 -11.56 -60.04
CA ASP A 340 -86.39 -10.60 -60.58
C ASP A 340 -86.17 -10.39 -62.10
N MET A 341 -84.91 -10.40 -62.56
CA MET A 341 -84.54 -10.29 -63.97
C MET A 341 -84.87 -11.56 -64.76
N ASP A 342 -84.63 -12.75 -64.21
CA ASP A 342 -85.05 -14.02 -64.82
C ASP A 342 -86.58 -14.10 -64.92
N GLU A 343 -87.31 -13.73 -63.86
CA GLU A 343 -88.79 -13.66 -63.88
C GLU A 343 -89.27 -12.68 -64.96
N LYS A 344 -88.69 -11.47 -65.04
CA LYS A 344 -89.03 -10.48 -66.09
C LYS A 344 -88.64 -10.93 -67.50
N GLN A 345 -87.56 -11.69 -67.65
CA GLN A 345 -87.17 -12.29 -68.93
C GLN A 345 -88.18 -13.36 -69.36
N THR A 346 -88.64 -14.23 -68.45
CA THR A 346 -89.69 -15.22 -68.76
C THR A 346 -91.03 -14.55 -69.10
N GLU A 347 -91.44 -13.49 -68.38
CA GLU A 347 -92.64 -12.70 -68.75
C GLU A 347 -92.51 -12.08 -70.15
N LEU A 348 -91.34 -11.55 -70.50
CA LEU A 348 -91.08 -11.00 -71.84
C LEU A 348 -91.10 -12.08 -72.93
N GLU A 349 -90.55 -13.26 -72.66
CA GLU A 349 -90.57 -14.39 -73.58
C GLU A 349 -92.00 -14.91 -73.80
N ASP A 350 -92.80 -15.08 -72.74
CA ASP A 350 -94.21 -15.45 -72.80
C ASP A 350 -95.05 -14.42 -73.59
N ILE A 351 -94.91 -13.13 -73.28
CA ILE A 351 -95.60 -12.04 -74.01
C ILE A 351 -95.15 -12.01 -75.47
N THR A 352 -93.86 -12.25 -75.74
CA THR A 352 -93.34 -12.29 -77.12
C THR A 352 -93.88 -13.49 -77.88
N ALA A 353 -94.02 -14.66 -77.25
CA ALA A 353 -94.64 -15.84 -77.84
C ALA A 353 -96.12 -15.58 -78.20
N ILE A 354 -96.89 -15.00 -77.27
CA ILE A 354 -98.30 -14.60 -77.50
C ILE A 354 -98.37 -13.57 -78.64
N TYR A 355 -97.53 -12.53 -78.62
CA TYR A 355 -97.49 -11.51 -79.67
C TYR A 355 -97.16 -12.09 -81.05
N LEU A 356 -96.22 -13.06 -81.13
CA LEU A 356 -95.90 -13.74 -82.38
C LEU A 356 -97.06 -14.60 -82.89
N GLU A 357 -97.81 -15.26 -81.99
CA GLU A 357 -99.00 -16.02 -82.34
C GLU A 357 -100.15 -15.10 -82.81
N GLU A 358 -100.49 -14.06 -82.04
CA GLU A 358 -101.50 -13.06 -82.40
C GLU A 358 -101.16 -12.37 -83.73
N LYS A 359 -99.88 -12.06 -83.95
CA LYS A 359 -99.40 -11.49 -85.21
C LYS A 359 -99.57 -12.47 -86.38
N ALA A 360 -99.24 -13.75 -86.20
CA ALA A 360 -99.46 -14.77 -87.23
C ALA A 360 -100.96 -14.94 -87.56
N GLN A 361 -101.82 -14.92 -86.54
CA GLN A 361 -103.28 -14.93 -86.71
C GLN A 361 -103.78 -13.66 -87.44
N LEU A 362 -103.23 -12.48 -87.11
CA LEU A 362 -103.56 -11.22 -87.76
C LEU A 362 -103.10 -11.18 -89.23
N ASP A 363 -101.90 -11.70 -89.53
CA ASP A 363 -101.38 -11.81 -90.90
C ASP A 363 -102.25 -12.78 -91.72
N GLU A 364 -102.68 -13.91 -91.15
CA GLU A 364 -103.63 -14.84 -91.79
C GLU A 364 -105.01 -14.19 -92.03
N LEU A 365 -105.58 -13.53 -91.01
CA LEU A 365 -106.84 -12.79 -91.15
C LEU A 365 -106.75 -11.68 -92.19
N THR A 366 -105.60 -11.00 -92.28
CA THR A 366 -105.34 -9.94 -93.26
C THR A 366 -105.24 -10.51 -94.67
N ALA A 367 -104.61 -11.68 -94.84
CA ALA A 367 -104.58 -12.40 -96.11
C ALA A 367 -105.99 -12.83 -96.54
N ARG A 368 -106.75 -13.52 -95.67
CA ARG A 368 -108.15 -13.91 -95.93
C ARG A 368 -109.03 -12.70 -96.25
N HIS A 369 -108.88 -11.59 -95.53
CA HIS A 369 -109.64 -10.35 -95.80
C HIS A 369 -109.15 -9.60 -97.06
N SER A 370 -107.92 -9.84 -97.54
CA SER A 370 -107.44 -9.37 -98.84
C SER A 370 -108.07 -10.18 -99.99
N GLU A 371 -108.19 -11.50 -99.82
CA GLU A 371 -108.87 -12.39 -100.77
C GLU A 371 -110.37 -12.08 -100.83
N LEU A 372 -111.04 -12.02 -99.69
CA LEU A 372 -112.47 -11.66 -99.60
C LEU A 372 -112.77 -10.26 -100.16
N ARG A 373 -111.83 -9.30 -100.06
CA ARG A 373 -111.96 -7.99 -100.71
C ARG A 373 -111.89 -8.08 -102.23
N LYS A 374 -110.99 -8.90 -102.80
CA LYS A 374 -110.93 -9.13 -104.25
C LYS A 374 -112.21 -9.81 -104.76
N GLU A 375 -112.74 -10.78 -104.01
CA GLU A 375 -114.02 -11.42 -104.32
C GLU A 375 -115.19 -10.41 -104.24
N TYR A 376 -115.23 -9.58 -103.21
CA TYR A 376 -116.25 -8.54 -103.06
C TYR A 376 -116.17 -7.50 -104.19
N GLU A 377 -114.97 -7.04 -104.55
CA GLU A 377 -114.77 -6.13 -105.68
C GLU A 377 -115.18 -6.78 -107.01
N ALA A 378 -114.87 -8.06 -107.23
CA ALA A 378 -115.31 -8.81 -108.39
C ALA A 378 -116.85 -8.92 -108.48
N ILE A 379 -117.53 -9.25 -107.37
CA ILE A 379 -119.00 -9.32 -107.29
C ILE A 379 -119.64 -7.93 -107.50
N MET A 380 -119.03 -6.87 -106.95
CA MET A 380 -119.53 -5.51 -107.12
C MET A 380 -119.35 -4.99 -108.54
N GLU A 381 -118.24 -5.32 -109.20
CA GLU A 381 -118.00 -4.99 -110.61
C GLU A 381 -118.89 -5.84 -111.54
N GLU A 382 -119.10 -7.13 -111.23
CA GLU A 382 -120.06 -7.97 -111.95
C GLU A 382 -121.49 -7.40 -111.85
N ARG A 383 -121.92 -6.98 -110.65
CA ARG A 383 -123.20 -6.26 -110.47
C ARG A 383 -123.25 -4.94 -111.24
N ARG A 384 -122.15 -4.18 -111.28
CA ARG A 384 -122.08 -2.92 -112.05
C ARG A 384 -122.28 -3.18 -113.54
N VAL A 385 -121.62 -4.20 -114.08
CA VAL A 385 -121.74 -4.64 -115.48
C VAL A 385 -123.13 -5.20 -115.79
N GLU A 386 -123.74 -5.97 -114.89
CA GLU A 386 -125.09 -6.50 -115.05
C GLU A 386 -126.15 -5.37 -115.04
N GLU A 387 -126.01 -4.39 -114.14
CA GLU A 387 -126.85 -3.19 -114.13
C GLU A 387 -126.69 -2.34 -115.39
N GLU A 388 -125.47 -2.19 -115.93
CA GLU A 388 -125.24 -1.49 -117.19
C GLU A 388 -125.89 -2.24 -118.37
N LYS A 389 -125.78 -3.58 -118.43
CA LYS A 389 -126.45 -4.43 -119.43
C LYS A 389 -127.98 -4.37 -119.35
N GLU A 390 -128.57 -4.41 -118.14
CA GLU A 390 -130.02 -4.20 -117.97
C GLU A 390 -130.44 -2.82 -118.47
N LYS A 391 -129.69 -1.76 -118.13
CA LYS A 391 -129.95 -0.39 -118.60
C LYS A 391 -129.80 -0.25 -120.12
N GLU A 392 -128.97 -1.05 -120.78
CA GLU A 392 -128.91 -1.11 -122.25
C GLU A 392 -130.09 -1.88 -122.86
N ARG A 393 -130.40 -3.07 -122.33
CA ARG A 393 -131.55 -3.88 -122.77
C ARG A 393 -132.87 -3.11 -122.63
N GLU A 394 -133.06 -2.36 -121.54
CA GLU A 394 -134.25 -1.50 -121.36
C GLU A 394 -134.32 -0.38 -122.43
N LYS A 395 -133.20 0.27 -122.76
CA LYS A 395 -133.13 1.31 -123.82
C LYS A 395 -133.46 0.72 -125.19
N GLU A 396 -132.98 -0.48 -125.52
CA GLU A 396 -133.31 -1.15 -126.78
C GLU A 396 -134.77 -1.57 -126.86
N LEU A 397 -135.30 -2.19 -125.80
CA LEU A 397 -136.72 -2.55 -125.72
C LEU A 397 -137.62 -1.32 -125.91
N ARG A 398 -137.23 -0.18 -125.33
CA ARG A 398 -137.93 1.11 -125.45
C ARG A 398 -137.88 1.67 -126.89
N ARG A 399 -136.78 1.46 -127.64
CA ARG A 399 -136.70 1.78 -129.08
C ARG A 399 -137.63 0.87 -129.91
N GLN A 400 -137.58 -0.44 -129.67
CA GLN A 400 -138.41 -1.42 -130.39
C GLN A 400 -139.90 -1.19 -130.14
N MET A 401 -140.30 -0.90 -128.90
CA MET A 401 -141.68 -0.57 -128.54
C MET A 401 -142.16 0.73 -129.24
N HIS A 402 -141.28 1.74 -129.39
CA HIS A 402 -141.58 2.96 -130.16
C HIS A 402 -141.72 2.73 -131.67
N ALA A 403 -141.07 1.69 -132.22
CA ALA A 403 -141.27 1.27 -133.61
C ALA A 403 -142.60 0.53 -133.78
N ALA A 404 -142.91 -0.42 -132.87
CA ALA A 404 -144.15 -1.18 -132.87
C ALA A 404 -145.39 -0.28 -132.80
N VAL A 405 -145.38 0.75 -131.95
CA VAL A 405 -146.51 1.71 -131.83
C VAL A 405 -146.75 2.50 -133.13
N ARG A 406 -145.68 2.90 -133.85
CA ARG A 406 -145.82 3.60 -135.15
C ARG A 406 -146.43 2.71 -136.22
N ILE A 407 -146.03 1.43 -136.28
CA ILE A 407 -146.58 0.44 -137.23
C ILE A 407 -148.06 0.15 -136.90
N GLN A 408 -148.39 -0.05 -135.62
CA GLN A 408 -149.77 -0.29 -135.18
C GLN A 408 -150.70 0.90 -135.44
N ALA A 409 -150.22 2.14 -135.28
CA ALA A 409 -151.00 3.35 -135.58
C ALA A 409 -151.35 3.46 -137.07
N TRP A 410 -150.39 3.18 -137.96
CA TRP A 410 -150.59 3.23 -139.41
C TRP A 410 -151.60 2.18 -139.90
N PHE A 411 -151.45 0.92 -139.46
CA PHE A 411 -152.36 -0.17 -139.84
C PHE A 411 -153.80 0.04 -139.33
N ARG A 412 -153.96 0.52 -138.08
CA ARG A 412 -155.28 0.88 -137.52
C ARG A 412 -155.94 2.02 -138.32
N GLY A 413 -155.17 3.01 -138.75
CA GLY A 413 -155.64 4.11 -139.59
C GLY A 413 -156.00 3.71 -141.04
N TYR A 414 -155.45 2.63 -141.57
CA TYR A 414 -155.84 2.05 -142.87
C TYR A 414 -157.17 1.28 -142.75
N ARG A 415 -157.30 0.42 -141.74
CA ARG A 415 -158.48 -0.42 -141.54
C ARG A 415 -159.77 0.41 -141.38
N VAL A 416 -159.71 1.49 -140.58
CA VAL A 416 -160.85 2.41 -140.37
C VAL A 416 -161.27 3.13 -141.65
N ARG A 417 -160.34 3.46 -142.56
CA ARG A 417 -160.67 4.11 -143.84
C ARG A 417 -161.30 3.18 -144.87
N ARG A 418 -160.97 1.88 -144.83
CA ARG A 418 -161.56 0.87 -145.72
C ARG A 418 -163.01 0.55 -145.34
N ASP A 419 -163.29 0.44 -144.05
CA ASP A 419 -164.58 -0.06 -143.56
C ASP A 419 -165.67 1.06 -143.51
N LEU A 420 -165.29 2.34 -143.65
CA LEU A 420 -166.22 3.50 -143.67
C LEU A 420 -166.96 3.73 -145.00
N LEU A 421 -166.65 2.96 -146.06
CA LEU A 421 -167.21 3.16 -147.42
C LEU A 421 -168.46 2.32 -147.75
N LYS A 422 -168.94 1.43 -146.86
CA LYS A 422 -169.90 0.38 -147.24
C LYS A 422 -171.20 0.21 -146.44
N LYS A 423 -171.47 1.02 -145.40
CA LYS A 423 -172.81 1.29 -144.80
C LYS A 423 -172.69 2.26 -143.61
N ARG A 424 -173.76 2.78 -142.99
CA ARG A 424 -174.72 3.83 -143.45
C ARG A 424 -175.19 3.74 -144.92
N LYS A 425 -176.47 3.66 -145.31
CA LYS A 425 -177.80 3.75 -144.65
C LYS A 425 -177.88 3.30 -143.19
N THR A 426 -178.58 4.12 -142.38
CA THR A 426 -178.99 3.91 -140.97
C THR A 426 -177.88 3.64 -139.93
N ASN A 427 -177.88 4.22 -138.73
CA ASN A 427 -178.54 5.45 -138.26
C ASN A 427 -177.75 6.00 -137.05
N THR A 428 -178.03 7.26 -136.65
CA THR A 428 -177.92 7.86 -135.28
C THR A 428 -177.11 7.16 -134.15
N ALA A 429 -176.35 7.83 -133.27
CA ALA A 429 -176.02 9.26 -133.10
C ALA A 429 -175.06 9.44 -131.88
N LYS A 430 -174.43 10.65 -131.75
CA LYS A 430 -174.13 11.38 -130.49
C LYS A 430 -173.25 10.72 -129.38
N LYS A 431 -172.52 11.43 -128.49
CA LYS A 431 -171.93 12.80 -128.46
C LYS A 431 -171.08 12.94 -127.17
N GLY A 432 -169.85 13.47 -127.24
CA GLY A 432 -169.11 14.00 -126.06
C GLY A 432 -168.68 12.98 -124.98
N ALA A 433 -168.02 13.36 -123.86
CA ALA A 433 -167.40 14.65 -123.50
C ALA A 433 -166.50 14.53 -122.23
N LYS A 434 -165.30 15.16 -122.26
CA LYS A 434 -164.74 16.08 -121.22
C LYS A 434 -164.25 15.52 -119.85
N VAL A 435 -163.48 16.39 -119.14
CA VAL A 435 -162.98 16.34 -117.73
C VAL A 435 -161.66 15.54 -117.56
N LYS A 436 -160.51 15.99 -117.00
CA LYS A 436 -160.03 17.10 -116.12
C LYS A 436 -159.98 16.78 -114.60
N GLY A 437 -158.81 16.45 -114.02
CA GLY A 437 -158.65 16.33 -112.54
C GLY A 437 -157.25 15.96 -112.00
N LYS A 438 -156.81 16.66 -110.95
CA LYS A 438 -155.51 16.66 -110.22
C LYS A 438 -155.18 15.44 -109.33
N GLY A 439 -153.89 15.32 -108.94
CA GLY A 439 -153.40 14.74 -107.67
C GLY A 439 -152.35 13.63 -107.83
N LYS A 440 -151.36 13.40 -106.95
CA LYS A 440 -150.93 14.08 -105.69
C LYS A 440 -149.45 13.68 -105.40
N LYS A 441 -148.72 14.44 -104.55
CA LYS A 441 -147.29 14.20 -104.19
C LYS A 441 -147.06 12.97 -103.31
N LYS A 442 -145.88 12.35 -103.39
CA LYS A 442 -144.84 12.55 -102.36
C LYS A 442 -143.46 12.55 -103.02
#